data_AF-A0A496AHB3-F1
#
_entry.id   AF-A0A496AHB3-F1
#
_cell.length_a   1.000
_cell.length_b   1.000
_cell.length_c   1.000
_cell.angle_alpha   90.00
_cell.angle_beta   90.00
_cell.angle_gamma   90.00
#
_symmetry.space_group_name_H-M   'P 1'
#
loop_
_entity.id
_entity.type
_entity.pdbx_description
1 polymer ?
#
loop_
_entity_poly.entity_id
_entity_poly.type
_entity_poly.pdbx_seq_one_letter_code
_entity_poly.pdbx_strand_id
1 'polypeptide(L)'
;MEIESKMKNWGKIHSKLYISVLLTIGTTFLLMSPIYSQDEMGVIHGKLIDRQLNTPIANQTITLSIHKGEDITQQDTMTDAEGIYRFEGLAIDATTHYTLTTTYNEIEQIEKNIMLSTFVPTITVDMNIGGKTDDSSKIRIKSYTLVIGPPPEGHPPDGAISIIEAFDVENTDELHFQMEHGNKEVGFYTTLPRDFEAFQPHAPADLVLDPNTNNIILPKSIPPGPTQVGFTYVTHVHNNKVDLSRRVPFQTDQVSILVIEGINLVPVSKHFLKAKSEPIHNRIYNVYRTKPNTNFLEGNKVDLRLGIPKESIGQLVFIAIASALTGGFLVAAIFMIRSTRRTSTETDVSDTLQHEVGWLRKLNNDDIEHARTARLEFITILDELHEKNVISERIYNRFRREQTDRLTEILDQRTERGLDK
;
A
#
# COMPACT_ATOMS: atom_id res chain seq x y z
N MET A 1 -54.75 13.16 81.54
CA MET A 1 -53.30 12.93 81.69
C MET A 1 -53.02 11.42 81.59
N GLU A 2 -53.48 10.77 80.52
CA GLU A 2 -53.41 9.31 80.33
C GLU A 2 -53.33 8.94 78.84
N ILE A 3 -52.81 9.86 78.01
CA ILE A 3 -52.60 9.64 76.57
C ILE A 3 -51.12 9.86 76.21
N GLU A 4 -50.41 10.74 76.91
CA GLU A 4 -48.97 10.95 76.69
C GLU A 4 -48.06 9.83 77.21
N SER A 5 -48.55 8.94 78.09
CA SER A 5 -47.75 7.83 78.62
C SER A 5 -47.67 6.63 77.66
N LYS A 6 -48.62 6.46 76.73
CA LYS A 6 -48.63 5.31 75.81
C LYS A 6 -47.83 5.51 74.52
N MET A 7 -47.50 6.73 74.11
CA MET A 7 -46.71 6.97 72.88
C MET A 7 -45.19 6.82 73.07
N LYS A 8 -44.67 6.88 74.31
CA LYS A 8 -43.22 6.78 74.54
C LYS A 8 -42.68 5.35 74.58
N ASN A 9 -43.55 4.33 74.61
CA ASN A 9 -43.14 2.93 74.76
C ASN A 9 -43.16 2.11 73.45
N TRP A 10 -43.67 2.65 72.33
CA TRP A 10 -43.65 1.97 71.03
C TRP A 10 -42.34 2.16 70.24
N GLY A 11 -41.56 3.21 70.53
CA GLY A 11 -40.30 3.50 69.83
C GLY A 11 -39.08 2.67 70.31
N LYS A 12 -39.16 2.04 71.49
CA LYS A 12 -37.99 1.33 72.08
C LYS A 12 -37.92 -0.16 71.75
N ILE A 13 -39.02 -0.78 71.31
CA ILE A 13 -39.06 -2.22 71.03
C ILE A 13 -38.66 -2.52 69.57
N HIS A 14 -38.89 -1.60 68.63
CA HIS A 14 -38.50 -1.80 67.22
C HIS A 14 -37.04 -1.42 66.89
N SER A 15 -36.35 -0.66 67.75
CA SER A 15 -34.96 -0.25 67.52
C SER A 15 -33.93 -1.36 67.78
N LYS A 16 -34.22 -2.31 68.69
CA LYS A 16 -33.28 -3.40 69.01
C LYS A 16 -33.40 -4.63 68.10
N LEU A 17 -34.52 -4.79 67.39
CA LEU A 17 -34.72 -5.93 66.48
C LEU A 17 -34.13 -5.68 65.08
N TYR A 18 -34.04 -4.43 64.62
CA TYR A 18 -33.48 -4.11 63.30
C TYR A 18 -31.95 -4.13 63.23
N ILE A 19 -31.26 -3.88 64.35
CA ILE A 19 -29.79 -3.86 64.38
C ILE A 19 -29.22 -5.29 64.40
N SER A 20 -29.96 -6.29 64.90
CA SER A 20 -29.49 -7.69 64.93
C SER A 20 -29.63 -8.42 63.59
N VAL A 21 -30.57 -8.02 62.72
CA VAL A 21 -30.79 -8.66 61.41
C VAL A 21 -29.91 -8.02 60.32
N LEU A 22 -29.59 -6.73 60.43
CA LEU A 22 -28.63 -6.07 59.51
C LEU A 22 -27.18 -6.52 59.74
N LEU A 23 -26.83 -6.98 60.95
CA LEU A 23 -25.48 -7.48 61.26
C LEU A 23 -25.26 -8.97 60.89
N THR A 24 -26.29 -9.70 60.46
CA THR A 24 -26.14 -11.10 59.99
C THR A 24 -26.22 -11.22 58.47
N ILE A 25 -26.86 -10.27 57.78
CA ILE A 25 -26.89 -10.21 56.31
C ILE A 25 -25.64 -9.48 55.77
N GLY A 26 -24.99 -8.63 56.57
CA GLY A 26 -23.72 -7.98 56.20
C GLY A 26 -22.48 -8.90 56.22
N THR A 27 -22.56 -10.07 56.85
CA THR A 27 -21.38 -10.94 57.07
C THR A 27 -21.34 -12.19 56.19
N THR A 28 -22.42 -12.50 55.47
CA THR A 28 -22.44 -13.59 54.47
C THR A 28 -22.25 -13.10 53.03
N PHE A 29 -22.22 -11.79 52.80
CA PHE A 29 -21.94 -11.18 51.49
C PHE A 29 -20.48 -10.72 51.33
N LEU A 30 -19.57 -11.23 52.18
CA LEU A 30 -18.14 -10.89 52.18
C LEU A 30 -17.23 -12.07 51.78
N LEU A 31 -17.82 -13.15 51.25
CA LEU A 31 -17.09 -14.32 50.74
C LEU A 31 -17.47 -14.73 49.31
N MET A 32 -18.24 -13.89 48.59
CA MET A 32 -18.31 -13.97 47.12
C MET A 32 -17.53 -12.81 46.52
N SER A 33 -16.23 -12.78 46.80
CA SER A 33 -15.32 -12.20 45.83
C SER A 33 -15.55 -12.96 44.52
N PRO A 34 -15.82 -12.28 43.39
CA PRO A 34 -15.74 -12.96 42.11
C PRO A 34 -14.31 -13.50 42.02
N ILE A 35 -14.15 -14.82 41.99
CA ILE A 35 -12.93 -15.44 41.49
C ILE A 35 -12.99 -15.25 39.97
N TYR A 36 -12.81 -14.01 39.50
CA TYR A 36 -12.49 -13.71 38.11
C TYR A 36 -11.07 -13.20 38.11
N SER A 37 -10.14 -14.14 37.98
CA SER A 37 -9.02 -14.08 37.04
C SER A 37 -8.23 -15.37 37.27
N GLN A 38 -8.69 -16.50 36.71
CA GLN A 38 -7.68 -17.29 36.02
C GLN A 38 -7.27 -16.38 34.89
N ASP A 39 -6.00 -15.95 34.89
CA ASP A 39 -5.37 -15.35 33.72
C ASP A 39 -5.63 -16.31 32.55
N GLU A 40 -6.70 -16.05 31.80
CA GLU A 40 -7.06 -16.85 30.66
C GLU A 40 -5.99 -16.50 29.62
N MET A 41 -4.95 -17.31 29.61
CA MET A 41 -3.81 -17.11 28.75
C MET A 41 -4.10 -17.77 27.41
N GLY A 42 -3.73 -17.06 26.35
CA GLY A 42 -3.96 -17.49 25.00
C GLY A 42 -3.03 -18.63 24.59
N VAL A 43 -3.49 -19.39 23.60
CA VAL A 43 -2.77 -20.49 22.99
C VAL A 43 -2.80 -20.32 21.47
N ILE A 44 -1.63 -20.39 20.84
CA ILE A 44 -1.50 -20.50 19.39
C ILE A 44 -0.87 -21.85 19.10
N HIS A 45 -1.52 -22.69 18.30
CA HIS A 45 -0.99 -23.98 17.92
C HIS A 45 -1.30 -24.28 16.46
N GLY A 46 -0.69 -25.32 15.90
CA GLY A 46 -0.98 -25.71 14.53
C GLY A 46 -0.08 -26.83 14.06
N LYS A 47 -0.14 -27.11 12.76
CA LYS A 47 0.73 -28.08 12.10
C LYS A 47 1.61 -27.40 11.06
N LEU A 48 2.83 -27.89 10.92
CA LEU A 48 3.70 -27.59 9.79
C LEU A 48 3.65 -28.75 8.79
N ILE A 49 3.21 -28.47 7.56
CA ILE A 49 3.01 -29.47 6.52
C ILE A 49 3.84 -29.09 5.29
N ASP A 50 4.59 -30.06 4.75
CA ASP A 50 5.16 -30.00 3.41
C ASP A 50 4.02 -30.14 2.39
N ARG A 51 3.70 -29.06 1.69
CA ARG A 51 2.63 -28.98 0.70
C ARG A 51 2.88 -29.81 -0.56
N GLN A 52 4.13 -30.02 -0.93
CA GLN A 52 4.50 -30.81 -2.11
C GLN A 52 4.29 -32.30 -1.87
N LEU A 53 4.69 -32.76 -0.68
CA LEU A 53 4.60 -34.17 -0.30
C LEU A 53 3.32 -34.48 0.46
N ASN A 54 2.59 -33.45 0.90
CA ASN A 54 1.45 -33.54 1.82
C ASN A 54 1.80 -34.31 3.10
N THR A 55 2.99 -34.05 3.65
CA THR A 55 3.54 -34.74 4.83
C THR A 55 3.89 -33.76 5.94
N PRO A 56 3.69 -34.11 7.23
CA PRO A 56 4.12 -33.25 8.33
C PRO A 56 5.64 -33.06 8.35
N ILE A 57 6.08 -31.87 8.73
CA ILE A 57 7.51 -31.54 8.90
C ILE A 57 7.83 -31.53 10.39
N ALA A 58 8.60 -32.53 10.83
CA ALA A 58 9.06 -32.67 12.20
C ALA A 58 10.37 -31.94 12.48
N ASN A 59 10.61 -31.62 13.76
CA ASN A 59 11.84 -30.98 14.26
C ASN A 59 12.18 -29.64 13.59
N GLN A 60 11.19 -28.92 13.08
CA GLN A 60 11.36 -27.60 12.49
C GLN A 60 11.12 -26.53 13.55
N THR A 61 11.99 -25.53 13.59
CA THR A 61 11.82 -24.38 14.49
C THR A 61 10.76 -23.44 13.94
N ILE A 62 9.77 -23.14 14.77
CA ILE A 62 8.76 -22.10 14.55
C ILE A 62 9.04 -20.97 15.53
N THR A 63 9.12 -19.75 15.03
CA THR A 63 9.31 -18.54 15.82
C THR A 63 8.02 -17.74 15.87
N LEU A 64 7.56 -17.42 17.07
CA LEU A 64 6.46 -16.51 17.35
C LEU A 64 7.03 -15.16 17.76
N SER A 65 6.85 -14.15 16.91
CA SER A 65 7.10 -12.75 17.27
C SER A 65 5.84 -12.16 17.91
N ILE A 66 5.99 -11.63 19.12
CA ILE A 66 4.93 -11.02 19.93
C ILE A 66 5.12 -9.51 19.86
N HIS A 67 4.16 -8.82 19.27
CA HIS A 67 4.20 -7.37 19.08
C HIS A 67 3.27 -6.70 20.09
N LYS A 68 3.80 -5.81 20.92
CA LYS A 68 3.03 -5.04 21.90
C LYS A 68 3.46 -3.58 21.89
N GLY A 69 2.69 -2.74 21.20
CA GLY A 69 3.12 -1.36 20.93
C GLY A 69 4.38 -1.36 20.06
N GLU A 70 5.46 -0.75 20.55
CA GLU A 70 6.78 -0.75 19.89
C GLU A 70 7.66 -1.95 20.32
N ASP A 71 7.28 -2.67 21.37
CA ASP A 71 8.06 -3.80 21.89
C ASP A 71 7.82 -5.05 21.04
N ILE A 72 8.91 -5.71 20.65
CA ILE A 72 8.90 -6.99 19.95
C ILE A 72 9.70 -8.00 20.78
N THR A 73 9.04 -9.09 21.17
CA THR A 73 9.68 -10.24 21.83
C THR A 73 9.48 -11.50 21.00
N GLN A 74 10.31 -12.51 21.19
CA GLN A 74 10.24 -13.76 20.43
C GLN A 74 10.15 -14.97 21.36
N GLN A 75 9.42 -15.97 20.91
CA GLN A 75 9.39 -17.31 21.48
C GLN A 75 9.63 -18.31 20.36
N ASP A 76 10.39 -19.36 20.64
CA ASP A 76 10.63 -20.44 19.69
C ASP A 76 10.04 -21.75 20.22
N THR A 77 9.54 -22.57 19.32
CA THR A 77 9.19 -23.97 19.59
C THR A 77 9.64 -24.84 18.42
N MET A 78 9.71 -26.15 18.63
CA MET A 78 9.93 -27.12 17.56
C MET A 78 8.65 -27.89 17.27
N THR A 79 8.47 -28.30 16.02
CA THR A 79 7.42 -29.23 15.63
C THR A 79 7.74 -30.65 16.08
N ASP A 80 6.71 -31.40 16.51
CA ASP A 80 6.84 -32.82 16.85
C ASP A 80 6.84 -33.75 15.62
N ALA A 81 6.78 -35.07 15.83
CA ALA A 81 6.80 -36.07 14.76
C ALA A 81 5.60 -35.95 13.80
N GLU A 82 4.48 -35.44 14.29
CA GLU A 82 3.26 -35.16 13.56
C GLU A 82 3.23 -33.73 12.97
N GLY A 83 4.34 -32.99 13.09
CA GLY A 83 4.48 -31.62 12.61
C GLY A 83 3.77 -30.59 13.49
N ILE A 84 3.29 -30.97 14.67
CA ILE A 84 2.50 -30.09 15.54
C ILE A 84 3.42 -29.18 16.33
N TYR A 85 3.07 -27.90 16.41
CA TYR A 85 3.72 -26.90 17.25
C TYR A 85 2.70 -26.19 18.14
N ARG A 86 3.17 -25.63 19.27
CA ARG A 86 2.29 -24.98 20.25
C ARG A 86 3.02 -23.92 21.06
N PHE A 87 2.39 -22.76 21.19
CA PHE A 87 2.73 -21.67 22.08
C PHE A 87 1.62 -21.48 23.10
N GLU A 88 1.99 -21.34 24.37
CA GLU A 88 1.07 -21.15 25.48
C GLU A 88 1.46 -19.91 26.28
N GLY A 89 0.57 -19.49 27.18
CA GLY A 89 0.87 -18.38 28.08
C GLY A 89 0.87 -17.02 27.38
N LEU A 90 0.11 -16.89 26.29
CA LEU A 90 0.08 -15.69 25.48
C LEU A 90 -0.89 -14.66 26.06
N ALA A 91 -0.54 -13.38 25.98
CA ALA A 91 -1.44 -12.32 26.41
C ALA A 91 -2.72 -12.27 25.56
N ILE A 92 -3.87 -12.17 26.20
CA ILE A 92 -5.14 -11.91 25.53
C ILE A 92 -5.45 -10.41 25.67
N ASP A 93 -4.93 -9.61 24.74
CA ASP A 93 -5.18 -8.17 24.74
C ASP A 93 -5.35 -7.61 23.31
N ALA A 94 -6.14 -6.53 23.19
CA ALA A 94 -6.49 -5.95 21.89
C ALA A 94 -5.34 -5.19 21.20
N THR A 95 -4.24 -4.97 21.92
CA THR A 95 -3.07 -4.21 21.44
C THR A 95 -1.91 -5.12 21.02
N THR A 96 -1.98 -6.40 21.36
CA THR A 96 -1.00 -7.40 21.00
C THR A 96 -1.43 -8.18 19.77
N HIS A 97 -0.49 -8.31 18.84
CA HIS A 97 -0.63 -9.19 17.69
C HIS A 97 0.61 -10.07 17.56
N TYR A 98 0.42 -11.20 16.89
CA TYR A 98 1.44 -12.22 16.73
C TYR A 98 1.78 -12.43 15.26
N THR A 99 3.05 -12.74 15.03
CA THR A 99 3.56 -13.17 13.73
C THR A 99 4.27 -14.50 13.90
N LEU A 100 3.83 -15.54 13.20
CA LEU A 100 4.53 -16.81 13.11
C LEU A 100 5.48 -16.80 11.92
N THR A 101 6.70 -17.30 12.11
CA THR A 101 7.71 -17.41 11.07
C THR A 101 8.40 -18.75 11.16
N THR A 102 8.68 -19.36 10.02
CA THR A 102 9.62 -20.49 9.90
C THR A 102 10.29 -20.45 8.55
N THR A 103 11.52 -20.96 8.49
CA THR A 103 12.28 -21.10 7.25
C THR A 103 12.57 -22.56 7.01
N TYR A 104 12.15 -23.08 5.86
CA TYR A 104 12.37 -24.47 5.44
C TYR A 104 12.82 -24.49 3.97
N ASN A 105 13.91 -25.18 3.67
CA ASN A 105 14.51 -25.21 2.33
C ASN A 105 14.68 -23.82 1.71
N GLU A 106 15.19 -22.85 2.48
CA GLU A 106 15.40 -21.45 2.08
C GLU A 106 14.11 -20.65 1.76
N ILE A 107 12.94 -21.24 1.98
CA ILE A 107 11.64 -20.58 1.86
C ILE A 107 11.19 -20.14 3.25
N GLU A 108 11.05 -18.84 3.44
CA GLU A 108 10.48 -18.24 4.64
C GLU A 108 8.96 -18.19 4.50
N GLN A 109 8.24 -18.81 5.44
CA GLN A 109 6.79 -18.70 5.57
C GLN A 109 6.46 -17.80 6.75
N ILE A 110 5.57 -16.84 6.53
CA ILE A 110 5.18 -15.85 7.53
C ILE A 110 3.66 -15.76 7.60
N GLU A 111 3.10 -16.01 8.78
CA GLU A 111 1.69 -15.74 9.08
C GLU A 111 1.60 -14.53 10.01
N LYS A 112 0.94 -13.46 9.55
CA LYS A 112 0.92 -12.15 10.24
C LYS A 112 -0.45 -11.85 10.85
N ASN A 113 -0.46 -10.90 11.79
CA ASN A 113 -1.67 -10.31 12.38
C ASN A 113 -2.59 -11.32 13.07
N ILE A 114 -2.02 -12.35 13.69
CA ILE A 114 -2.78 -13.28 14.52
C ILE A 114 -3.13 -12.52 15.81
N MET A 115 -4.40 -12.53 16.21
CA MET A 115 -4.88 -11.83 17.40
C MET A 115 -5.69 -12.78 18.28
N LEU A 116 -5.36 -12.80 19.56
CA LEU A 116 -6.13 -13.53 20.57
C LEU A 116 -7.13 -12.58 21.23
N SER A 117 -8.28 -13.11 21.62
CA SER A 117 -9.29 -12.34 22.37
C SER A 117 -9.95 -13.23 23.41
N THR A 118 -10.67 -12.63 24.35
CA THR A 118 -11.42 -13.41 25.36
C THR A 118 -12.50 -14.29 24.73
N PHE A 119 -12.93 -13.99 23.50
CA PHE A 119 -13.85 -14.83 22.73
C PHE A 119 -13.14 -15.90 21.90
N VAL A 120 -11.84 -15.72 21.62
CA VAL A 120 -11.00 -16.63 20.86
C VAL A 120 -9.64 -16.77 21.58
N PRO A 121 -9.61 -17.42 22.75
CA PRO A 121 -8.39 -17.57 23.54
C PRO A 121 -7.45 -18.63 22.96
N THR A 122 -7.94 -19.46 22.03
CA THR A 122 -7.13 -20.47 21.35
C THR A 122 -7.34 -20.36 19.85
N ILE A 123 -6.24 -20.30 19.09
CA ILE A 123 -6.25 -20.26 17.63
C ILE A 123 -5.39 -21.40 17.09
N THR A 124 -5.92 -22.07 16.07
CA THR A 124 -5.17 -23.01 15.23
C THR A 124 -4.68 -22.29 13.98
N VAL A 125 -3.38 -22.32 13.71
CA VAL A 125 -2.75 -21.76 12.50
C VAL A 125 -1.91 -22.83 11.85
N ASP A 126 -2.38 -23.45 10.77
CA ASP A 126 -1.55 -24.42 10.06
C ASP A 126 -0.59 -23.70 9.11
N MET A 127 0.71 -23.97 9.26
CA MET A 127 1.75 -23.46 8.38
C MET A 127 2.00 -24.49 7.28
N ASN A 128 1.74 -24.08 6.05
CA ASN A 128 1.94 -24.91 4.88
C ASN A 128 3.20 -24.40 4.17
N ILE A 129 4.22 -25.25 4.08
CA ILE A 129 5.54 -24.89 3.55
C ILE A 129 5.88 -25.81 2.38
N GLY A 130 6.65 -25.29 1.42
CA GLY A 130 7.17 -26.10 0.32
C GLY A 130 6.18 -26.29 -0.84
N GLY A 131 6.70 -26.88 -1.91
CA GLY A 131 6.01 -26.99 -3.19
C GLY A 131 6.14 -25.72 -4.02
N LYS A 132 6.61 -25.93 -5.26
CA LYS A 132 6.56 -24.94 -6.31
C LYS A 132 5.64 -25.46 -7.40
N THR A 133 4.91 -24.56 -8.04
CA THR A 133 4.17 -24.83 -9.27
C THR A 133 4.80 -24.01 -10.40
N ASP A 134 4.86 -24.59 -11.58
CA ASP A 134 5.20 -23.92 -12.84
C ASP A 134 3.96 -23.65 -13.70
N ASP A 135 2.76 -23.92 -13.16
CA ASP A 135 1.48 -23.67 -13.83
C ASP A 135 1.19 -22.16 -13.92
N SER A 136 1.57 -21.55 -15.04
CA SER A 136 1.35 -20.13 -15.30
C SER A 136 -0.13 -19.74 -15.33
N SER A 137 -1.05 -20.71 -15.51
CA SER A 137 -2.50 -20.44 -15.47
C SER A 137 -2.99 -19.98 -14.10
N LYS A 138 -2.18 -20.19 -13.05
CA LYS A 138 -2.44 -19.73 -11.68
C LYS A 138 -1.95 -18.31 -11.42
N ILE A 139 -1.20 -17.73 -12.35
CA ILE A 139 -0.62 -16.40 -12.22
C ILE A 139 -1.36 -15.43 -13.13
N ARG A 140 -1.76 -14.30 -12.55
CA ARG A 140 -2.37 -13.20 -13.28
C ARG A 140 -1.81 -11.87 -12.85
N ILE A 141 -1.70 -10.94 -13.79
CA ILE A 141 -1.41 -9.53 -13.52
C ILE A 141 -2.77 -8.83 -13.42
N LYS A 142 -3.22 -8.54 -12.20
CA LYS A 142 -4.47 -7.80 -11.97
C LYS A 142 -4.40 -6.41 -12.57
N SER A 143 -3.26 -5.75 -12.41
CA SER A 143 -3.02 -4.43 -12.97
C SER A 143 -1.57 -4.28 -13.41
N TYR A 144 -1.41 -3.75 -14.62
CA TYR A 144 -0.14 -3.26 -15.15
C TYR A 144 -0.24 -1.76 -15.35
N THR A 145 0.53 -1.00 -14.57
CA THR A 145 0.49 0.46 -14.56
C THR A 145 1.81 1.03 -15.05
N LEU A 146 1.72 1.93 -16.03
CA LEU A 146 2.83 2.75 -16.52
C LEU A 146 2.59 4.20 -16.10
N VAL A 147 3.54 4.81 -15.41
CA VAL A 147 3.52 6.24 -15.07
C VAL A 147 4.62 6.93 -15.84
N ILE A 148 4.24 7.96 -16.59
CA ILE A 148 5.13 8.73 -17.46
C ILE A 148 5.31 10.11 -16.86
N GLY A 149 6.56 10.41 -16.52
CA GLY A 149 6.98 11.64 -15.90
C GLY A 149 8.09 12.33 -16.68
N PRO A 150 8.46 13.55 -16.24
CA PRO A 150 9.62 14.23 -16.79
C PRO A 150 10.88 13.40 -16.50
N PRO A 151 11.97 13.63 -17.24
CA PRO A 151 13.22 12.96 -16.94
C PRO A 151 13.74 13.39 -15.55
N PRO A 152 14.64 12.60 -14.94
CA PRO A 152 15.27 12.96 -13.67
C PRO A 152 15.93 14.36 -13.71
N GLU A 153 16.07 14.97 -12.54
CA GLU A 153 16.77 16.24 -12.42
C GLU A 153 18.21 16.13 -12.94
N GLY A 154 18.66 17.14 -13.68
CA GLY A 154 19.99 17.17 -14.30
C GLY A 154 20.14 16.32 -15.58
N HIS A 155 19.09 15.60 -16.00
CA HIS A 155 19.10 14.90 -17.28
C HIS A 155 19.13 15.91 -18.46
N PRO A 156 19.93 15.66 -19.52
CA PRO A 156 19.95 16.50 -20.72
C PRO A 156 18.55 16.70 -21.33
N PRO A 157 18.28 17.87 -21.95
CA PRO A 157 17.00 18.16 -22.62
C PRO A 157 16.95 17.52 -24.02
N ASP A 158 17.10 16.21 -24.09
CA ASP A 158 17.21 15.41 -25.32
C ASP A 158 15.91 14.65 -25.68
N GLY A 159 14.81 14.98 -25.01
CA GLY A 159 13.52 14.29 -25.17
C GLY A 159 13.37 13.04 -24.30
N ALA A 160 14.24 12.87 -23.30
CA ALA A 160 14.09 11.85 -22.28
C ALA A 160 12.79 12.03 -21.46
N ILE A 161 12.25 10.90 -21.04
CA ILE A 161 11.11 10.79 -20.12
C ILE A 161 11.41 9.69 -19.10
N SER A 162 10.90 9.86 -17.87
CA SER A 162 10.97 8.82 -16.85
C SER A 162 9.72 7.94 -16.90
N ILE A 163 9.93 6.62 -16.82
CA ILE A 163 8.88 5.61 -16.78
C ILE A 163 8.96 4.87 -15.46
N ILE A 164 7.87 4.86 -14.69
CA ILE A 164 7.65 3.90 -13.61
C ILE A 164 6.74 2.81 -14.12
N GLU A 165 7.12 1.56 -13.96
CA GLU A 165 6.25 0.42 -14.19
C GLU A 165 5.94 -0.28 -12.88
N ALA A 166 4.69 -0.68 -12.73
CA ALA A 166 4.21 -1.47 -11.60
C ALA A 166 3.26 -2.57 -12.07
N PHE A 167 3.50 -3.78 -11.60
CA PHE A 167 2.68 -4.97 -11.81
C PHE A 167 2.14 -5.42 -10.46
N ASP A 168 0.82 -5.54 -10.37
CA ASP A 168 0.15 -6.25 -9.27
C ASP A 168 -0.09 -7.68 -9.73
N VAL A 169 0.84 -8.56 -9.39
CA VAL A 169 0.84 -9.98 -9.77
C VAL A 169 0.12 -10.74 -8.66
N GLU A 170 -0.83 -11.60 -9.01
CA GLU A 170 -1.48 -12.50 -8.07
C GLU A 170 -1.19 -13.94 -8.44
N ASN A 171 -0.69 -14.69 -7.46
CA ASN A 171 -0.69 -16.13 -7.48
C ASN A 171 -1.97 -16.66 -6.81
N THR A 172 -2.80 -17.32 -7.59
CA THR A 172 -4.07 -17.91 -7.14
C THR A 172 -3.93 -19.36 -6.68
N ASP A 173 -2.73 -19.94 -6.84
CA ASP A 173 -2.38 -21.21 -6.24
C ASP A 173 -2.07 -21.04 -4.75
N GLU A 174 -2.10 -22.17 -4.05
CA GLU A 174 -1.66 -22.30 -2.67
C GLU A 174 -0.17 -22.66 -2.59
N LEU A 175 0.47 -22.98 -3.72
CA LEU A 175 1.91 -23.19 -3.86
C LEU A 175 2.63 -21.93 -4.35
N HIS A 176 3.92 -21.80 -4.04
CA HIS A 176 4.76 -20.77 -4.64
C HIS A 176 4.89 -21.01 -6.15
N PHE A 177 4.90 -19.97 -6.96
CA PHE A 177 5.10 -20.09 -8.40
C PHE A 177 6.54 -19.82 -8.81
N GLN A 178 7.09 -20.67 -9.68
CA GLN A 178 8.38 -20.47 -10.31
C GLN A 178 8.41 -21.14 -11.69
N MET A 179 9.03 -20.49 -12.66
CA MET A 179 9.15 -20.96 -14.04
C MET A 179 10.60 -20.94 -14.52
N GLU A 180 10.89 -21.68 -15.57
CA GLU A 180 12.18 -21.62 -16.25
C GLU A 180 12.19 -20.51 -17.31
N HIS A 181 13.19 -19.63 -17.26
CA HIS A 181 13.46 -18.61 -18.28
C HIS A 181 14.95 -18.51 -18.56
N GLY A 182 15.38 -18.84 -19.79
CA GLY A 182 16.79 -18.76 -20.19
C GLY A 182 17.71 -19.63 -19.33
N ASN A 183 17.31 -20.86 -19.03
CA ASN A 183 17.99 -21.82 -18.15
C ASN A 183 18.14 -21.36 -16.69
N LYS A 184 17.29 -20.43 -16.24
CA LYS A 184 17.23 -19.98 -14.84
C LYS A 184 15.82 -20.15 -14.31
N GLU A 185 15.69 -20.57 -13.06
CA GLU A 185 14.41 -20.52 -12.36
C GLU A 185 14.12 -19.08 -11.91
N VAL A 186 12.94 -18.57 -12.24
CA VAL A 186 12.51 -17.19 -11.96
C VAL A 186 11.04 -17.17 -11.56
N GLY A 187 10.64 -16.28 -10.67
CA GLY A 187 9.22 -16.07 -10.35
C GLY A 187 8.53 -15.14 -11.34
N PHE A 188 9.25 -14.13 -11.85
CA PHE A 188 8.73 -13.14 -12.78
C PHE A 188 9.82 -12.69 -13.75
N TYR A 189 9.45 -12.42 -15.00
CA TYR A 189 10.32 -11.68 -15.91
C TYR A 189 9.53 -10.72 -16.81
N THR A 190 10.18 -9.64 -17.24
CA THR A 190 9.68 -8.74 -18.28
C THR A 190 10.86 -8.10 -19.01
N THR A 191 10.64 -7.51 -20.18
CA THR A 191 11.71 -6.90 -20.99
C THR A 191 11.61 -5.39 -20.98
N LEU A 192 12.75 -4.70 -20.91
CA LEU A 192 12.84 -3.25 -21.10
C LEU A 192 12.94 -2.85 -22.59
N PRO A 193 12.55 -1.61 -22.95
CA PRO A 193 12.87 -1.03 -24.26
C PRO A 193 14.38 -1.11 -24.55
N ARG A 194 14.79 -1.10 -25.83
CA ARG A 194 16.21 -1.26 -26.19
C ARG A 194 17.07 -0.05 -25.83
N ASP A 195 16.46 1.11 -25.77
CA ASP A 195 17.01 2.44 -25.53
C ASP A 195 16.77 2.91 -24.10
N PHE A 196 16.63 1.98 -23.15
CA PHE A 196 16.46 2.35 -21.75
C PHE A 196 17.78 2.83 -21.13
N GLU A 197 17.65 3.73 -20.17
CA GLU A 197 18.75 4.25 -19.34
C GLU A 197 18.30 4.27 -17.87
N ALA A 198 19.26 4.44 -16.94
CA ALA A 198 19.00 4.69 -15.52
C ALA A 198 17.97 3.74 -14.87
N PHE A 199 18.09 2.43 -15.10
CA PHE A 199 17.24 1.43 -14.45
C PHE A 199 17.41 1.42 -12.93
N GLN A 200 16.30 1.44 -12.21
CA GLN A 200 16.22 1.41 -10.76
C GLN A 200 15.12 0.43 -10.31
N PRO A 201 15.43 -0.69 -9.65
CA PRO A 201 14.41 -1.56 -9.06
C PRO A 201 13.81 -0.92 -7.79
N HIS A 202 12.52 -1.17 -7.54
CA HIS A 202 11.83 -0.71 -6.33
C HIS A 202 11.29 -1.86 -5.49
N ALA A 203 10.56 -2.77 -6.13
CA ALA A 203 9.95 -3.91 -5.44
C ALA A 203 9.87 -5.13 -6.38
N PRO A 204 10.06 -6.34 -5.86
CA PRO A 204 10.74 -6.62 -4.59
C PRO A 204 12.24 -6.24 -4.67
N ALA A 205 12.94 -6.21 -3.54
CA ALA A 205 14.33 -5.71 -3.46
C ALA A 205 15.36 -6.55 -4.24
N ASP A 206 15.01 -7.79 -4.57
CA ASP A 206 15.80 -8.76 -5.32
C ASP A 206 15.51 -8.76 -6.83
N LEU A 207 14.74 -7.78 -7.31
CA LEU A 207 14.52 -7.55 -8.73
C LEU A 207 15.83 -7.10 -9.40
N VAL A 208 16.27 -7.84 -10.42
CA VAL A 208 17.55 -7.61 -11.10
C VAL A 208 17.38 -7.44 -12.60
N LEU A 209 18.27 -6.66 -13.21
CA LEU A 209 18.39 -6.56 -14.66
C LEU A 209 19.42 -7.56 -15.17
N ASP A 210 19.04 -8.39 -16.15
CA ASP A 210 19.97 -9.22 -16.90
C ASP A 210 20.65 -8.38 -18.00
N PRO A 211 21.97 -8.13 -17.90
CA PRO A 211 22.70 -7.26 -18.81
C PRO A 211 22.80 -7.82 -20.24
N ASN A 212 22.56 -9.13 -20.43
CA ASN A 212 22.69 -9.75 -21.75
C ASN A 212 21.38 -9.71 -22.55
N THR A 213 20.24 -9.58 -21.86
CA THR A 213 18.92 -9.79 -22.46
C THR A 213 17.97 -8.61 -22.29
N ASN A 214 18.36 -7.57 -21.53
CA ASN A 214 17.49 -6.46 -21.11
C ASN A 214 16.22 -6.94 -20.39
N ASN A 215 16.27 -8.13 -19.81
CA ASN A 215 15.18 -8.66 -19.01
C ASN A 215 15.34 -8.24 -17.57
N ILE A 216 14.26 -7.77 -16.99
CA ILE A 216 14.10 -7.65 -15.56
C ILE A 216 13.61 -9.00 -15.06
N ILE A 217 14.28 -9.52 -14.04
CA ILE A 217 14.06 -10.86 -13.50
C ILE A 217 13.85 -10.74 -11.99
N LEU A 218 12.82 -11.42 -11.51
CA LEU A 218 12.65 -11.77 -10.10
C LEU A 218 13.13 -13.22 -9.92
N PRO A 219 14.30 -13.45 -9.30
CA PRO A 219 14.85 -14.80 -9.15
C PRO A 219 14.05 -15.64 -8.13
N LYS A 220 13.46 -15.00 -7.11
CA LYS A 220 12.62 -15.70 -6.13
C LYS A 220 11.28 -16.11 -6.70
N SER A 221 10.69 -17.15 -6.13
CA SER A 221 9.33 -17.59 -6.45
C SER A 221 8.28 -16.56 -6.00
N ILE A 222 7.14 -16.54 -6.68
CA ILE A 222 5.98 -15.71 -6.30
C ILE A 222 5.17 -16.48 -5.25
N PRO A 223 5.06 -15.98 -3.99
CA PRO A 223 4.23 -16.64 -2.98
C PRO A 223 2.75 -16.60 -3.34
N PRO A 224 1.91 -17.48 -2.75
CA PRO A 224 0.46 -17.37 -2.81
C PRO A 224 -0.05 -15.96 -2.49
N GLY A 225 -1.03 -15.48 -3.25
CA GLY A 225 -1.60 -14.15 -3.11
C GLY A 225 -0.87 -13.06 -3.90
N PRO A 226 -1.03 -11.78 -3.50
CA PRO A 226 -0.55 -10.64 -4.27
C PRO A 226 0.92 -10.30 -4.03
N THR A 227 1.68 -10.14 -5.11
CA THR A 227 3.08 -9.72 -5.17
C THR A 227 3.21 -8.49 -6.07
N GLN A 228 3.87 -7.46 -5.58
CA GLN A 228 4.11 -6.23 -6.34
C GLN A 228 5.49 -6.29 -6.98
N VAL A 229 5.54 -6.03 -8.29
CA VAL A 229 6.78 -5.83 -9.02
C VAL A 229 6.81 -4.41 -9.56
N GLY A 230 7.85 -3.65 -9.28
CA GLY A 230 7.95 -2.26 -9.71
C GLY A 230 9.38 -1.78 -9.88
N PHE A 231 9.58 -0.94 -10.88
CA PHE A 231 10.88 -0.39 -11.25
C PHE A 231 10.72 0.93 -12.03
N THR A 232 11.80 1.66 -12.16
CA THR A 232 11.89 2.90 -12.94
C THR A 232 13.02 2.81 -13.96
N TYR A 233 12.85 3.48 -15.08
CA TYR A 233 13.91 3.70 -16.06
C TYR A 233 13.63 4.98 -16.86
N VAL A 234 14.61 5.40 -17.65
CA VAL A 234 14.52 6.53 -18.59
C VAL A 234 14.53 5.99 -20.02
N THR A 235 13.82 6.65 -20.92
CA THR A 235 13.79 6.36 -22.36
C THR A 235 13.53 7.64 -23.13
N HIS A 236 13.66 7.62 -24.45
CA HIS A 236 13.61 8.83 -25.28
C HIS A 236 12.42 8.84 -26.22
N VAL A 237 11.83 10.01 -26.38
CA VAL A 237 10.81 10.24 -27.40
C VAL A 237 11.50 10.52 -28.73
N HIS A 238 11.35 9.60 -29.69
CA HIS A 238 11.92 9.71 -31.03
C HIS A 238 10.82 9.95 -32.07
N ASN A 239 11.02 10.95 -32.94
CA ASN A 239 10.05 11.29 -34.00
C ASN A 239 8.62 11.46 -33.48
N ASN A 240 8.47 12.14 -32.33
CA ASN A 240 7.20 12.37 -31.63
C ASN A 240 6.48 11.08 -31.18
N LYS A 241 7.23 9.99 -30.95
CA LYS A 241 6.71 8.69 -30.56
C LYS A 241 7.64 8.01 -29.56
N VAL A 242 7.06 7.13 -28.76
CA VAL A 242 7.81 6.17 -27.94
C VAL A 242 7.07 4.83 -28.00
N ASP A 243 7.82 3.74 -28.12
CA ASP A 243 7.26 2.38 -28.17
C ASP A 243 7.64 1.61 -26.91
N LEU A 244 6.70 1.53 -25.98
CA LEU A 244 6.85 0.76 -24.74
C LEU A 244 6.27 -0.65 -24.86
N SER A 245 5.81 -1.04 -26.05
CA SER A 245 5.03 -2.26 -26.28
C SER A 245 5.87 -3.50 -26.04
N ARG A 246 5.32 -4.44 -25.28
CA ARG A 246 5.99 -5.70 -24.94
C ARG A 246 5.00 -6.83 -24.78
N ARG A 247 5.53 -8.05 -24.69
CA ARG A 247 4.74 -9.23 -24.33
C ARG A 247 4.53 -9.23 -22.82
N VAL A 248 3.31 -9.55 -22.39
CA VAL A 248 3.03 -9.78 -20.97
C VAL A 248 3.42 -11.21 -20.59
N PRO A 249 4.09 -11.42 -19.45
CA PRO A 249 4.54 -12.74 -19.03
C PRO A 249 3.40 -13.63 -18.52
N PHE A 250 2.25 -13.04 -18.18
CA PHE A 250 1.07 -13.74 -17.67
C PHE A 250 -0.21 -13.10 -18.22
N GLN A 251 -1.35 -13.76 -18.00
CA GLN A 251 -2.64 -13.13 -18.26
C GLN A 251 -2.74 -11.80 -17.51
N THR A 252 -3.06 -10.72 -18.22
CA THR A 252 -3.18 -9.37 -17.67
C THR A 252 -4.60 -8.85 -17.84
N ASP A 253 -5.24 -8.50 -16.72
CA ASP A 253 -6.65 -8.11 -16.71
C ASP A 253 -6.84 -6.63 -17.07
N GLN A 254 -5.93 -5.76 -16.62
CA GLN A 254 -6.02 -4.33 -16.86
C GLN A 254 -4.64 -3.71 -17.10
N VAL A 255 -4.59 -2.79 -18.07
CA VAL A 255 -3.43 -1.93 -18.29
C VAL A 255 -3.83 -0.47 -18.16
N SER A 256 -3.05 0.30 -17.42
CA SER A 256 -3.24 1.73 -17.21
C SER A 256 -1.98 2.51 -17.57
N ILE A 257 -2.15 3.63 -18.27
CA ILE A 257 -1.08 4.57 -18.56
C ILE A 257 -1.46 5.90 -17.94
N LEU A 258 -0.59 6.44 -17.09
CA LEU A 258 -0.74 7.72 -16.43
C LEU A 258 0.31 8.65 -17.00
N VAL A 259 -0.12 9.71 -17.67
CA VAL A 259 0.78 10.70 -18.23
C VAL A 259 0.61 12.00 -17.46
N ILE A 260 1.66 12.46 -16.79
CA ILE A 260 1.59 13.72 -16.04
C ILE A 260 1.23 14.88 -16.98
N GLU A 261 0.42 15.82 -16.50
CA GLU A 261 0.12 17.04 -17.23
C GLU A 261 1.40 17.76 -17.64
N GLY A 262 1.44 18.25 -18.88
CA GLY A 262 2.64 18.81 -19.51
C GLY A 262 3.37 17.84 -20.44
N ILE A 263 3.18 16.53 -20.27
CA ILE A 263 3.68 15.51 -21.22
C ILE A 263 2.54 15.12 -22.16
N ASN A 264 2.56 15.61 -23.40
CA ASN A 264 1.49 15.40 -24.37
C ASN A 264 1.60 14.06 -25.12
N LEU A 265 1.90 12.99 -24.39
CA LEU A 265 1.91 11.64 -24.93
C LEU A 265 0.52 11.01 -24.81
N VAL A 266 0.02 10.46 -25.91
CA VAL A 266 -1.27 9.77 -25.95
C VAL A 266 -1.11 8.36 -26.53
N PRO A 267 -1.80 7.33 -25.98
CA PRO A 267 -1.81 6.00 -26.57
C PRO A 267 -2.36 6.02 -28.00
N VAL A 268 -1.62 5.38 -28.91
CA VAL A 268 -2.03 5.18 -30.31
C VAL A 268 -3.05 4.04 -30.42
N SER A 269 -2.99 3.10 -29.48
CA SER A 269 -3.82 1.90 -29.45
C SER A 269 -5.29 2.21 -29.13
N LYS A 270 -6.20 1.55 -29.86
CA LYS A 270 -7.66 1.64 -29.66
C LYS A 270 -8.16 0.80 -28.47
N HIS A 271 -7.27 0.10 -27.77
CA HIS A 271 -7.59 -0.66 -26.56
C HIS A 271 -7.83 0.27 -25.36
N PHE A 272 -7.29 1.49 -25.39
CA PHE A 272 -7.47 2.47 -24.33
C PHE A 272 -8.74 3.29 -24.51
N LEU A 273 -9.39 3.58 -23.38
CA LEU A 273 -10.45 4.57 -23.28
C LEU A 273 -9.86 5.98 -23.44
N LYS A 274 -10.75 6.97 -23.65
CA LYS A 274 -10.35 8.38 -23.62
C LYS A 274 -9.74 8.70 -22.25
N ALA A 275 -8.74 9.60 -22.26
CA ALA A 275 -8.13 10.09 -21.04
C ALA A 275 -9.18 10.64 -20.08
N LYS A 276 -8.99 10.36 -18.79
CA LYS A 276 -9.63 11.06 -17.70
C LYS A 276 -8.55 11.77 -16.89
N SER A 277 -8.69 13.07 -16.69
CA SER A 277 -7.77 13.83 -15.85
C SER A 277 -8.07 13.51 -14.37
N GLU A 278 -7.06 13.04 -13.64
CA GLU A 278 -7.21 12.67 -12.23
C GLU A 278 -6.08 13.32 -11.41
N PRO A 279 -6.41 14.04 -10.31
CA PRO A 279 -5.41 14.55 -9.39
C PRO A 279 -4.90 13.41 -8.50
N ILE A 280 -3.60 13.12 -8.56
CA ILE A 280 -2.93 12.09 -7.78
C ILE A 280 -1.72 12.74 -7.11
N HIS A 281 -1.70 12.79 -5.78
CA HIS A 281 -0.61 13.40 -4.99
C HIS A 281 -0.23 14.81 -5.46
N ASN A 282 -1.23 15.69 -5.58
CA ASN A 282 -1.05 17.10 -5.96
C ASN A 282 -0.48 17.31 -7.38
N ARG A 283 -0.55 16.28 -8.23
CA ARG A 283 -0.23 16.33 -9.66
C ARG A 283 -1.43 15.86 -10.47
N ILE A 284 -1.63 16.47 -11.62
CA ILE A 284 -2.71 16.08 -12.53
C ILE A 284 -2.14 15.09 -13.55
N TYR A 285 -2.81 13.95 -13.70
CA TYR A 285 -2.46 12.94 -14.69
C TYR A 285 -3.59 12.76 -15.69
N ASN A 286 -3.24 12.61 -16.96
CA ASN A 286 -4.13 12.04 -17.96
C ASN A 286 -4.05 10.51 -17.85
N VAL A 287 -5.12 9.91 -17.33
CA VAL A 287 -5.20 8.48 -17.07
C VAL A 287 -5.92 7.77 -18.22
N TYR A 288 -5.22 6.85 -18.87
CA TYR A 288 -5.74 5.97 -19.91
C TYR A 288 -5.87 4.57 -19.34
N ARG A 289 -7.07 4.00 -19.39
CA ARG A 289 -7.33 2.62 -18.95
C ARG A 289 -7.78 1.80 -20.14
N THR A 290 -7.41 0.52 -20.18
CA THR A 290 -7.96 -0.40 -21.18
C THR A 290 -9.47 -0.53 -21.03
N LYS A 291 -10.17 -0.80 -22.14
CA LYS A 291 -11.62 -1.03 -22.13
C LYS A 291 -11.95 -2.23 -21.23
N PRO A 292 -13.13 -2.23 -20.57
CA PRO A 292 -13.60 -3.40 -19.84
C PRO A 292 -13.53 -4.66 -20.71
N ASN A 293 -13.21 -5.80 -20.10
CA ASN A 293 -13.06 -7.10 -20.77
C ASN A 293 -11.95 -7.17 -21.83
N THR A 294 -11.01 -6.21 -21.83
CA THR A 294 -9.78 -6.31 -22.63
C THR A 294 -8.74 -7.09 -21.82
N ASN A 295 -8.84 -8.42 -21.84
CA ASN A 295 -7.83 -9.27 -21.22
C ASN A 295 -6.70 -9.53 -22.21
N PHE A 296 -5.46 -9.44 -21.75
CA PHE A 296 -4.29 -9.79 -22.53
C PHE A 296 -3.80 -11.16 -22.08
N LEU A 297 -3.91 -12.17 -22.95
CA LEU A 297 -3.41 -13.51 -22.66
C LEU A 297 -1.88 -13.49 -22.49
N GLU A 298 -1.37 -14.47 -21.75
CA GLU A 298 0.07 -14.72 -21.62
C GLU A 298 0.76 -14.74 -23.00
N GLY A 299 1.93 -14.10 -23.07
CA GLY A 299 2.75 -14.01 -24.28
C GLY A 299 2.22 -13.03 -25.33
N ASN A 300 1.00 -12.51 -25.21
CA ASN A 300 0.48 -11.52 -26.16
C ASN A 300 1.19 -10.18 -26.02
N LYS A 301 1.42 -9.52 -27.15
CA LYS A 301 1.98 -8.16 -27.19
C LYS A 301 0.91 -7.14 -26.83
N VAL A 302 1.16 -6.34 -25.80
CA VAL A 302 0.36 -5.16 -25.46
C VAL A 302 0.91 -3.98 -26.25
N ASP A 303 0.07 -3.34 -27.07
CA ASP A 303 0.44 -2.13 -27.83
C ASP A 303 0.41 -0.90 -26.92
N LEU A 304 1.59 -0.50 -26.47
CA LEU A 304 1.85 0.64 -25.59
C LEU A 304 2.56 1.78 -26.34
N ARG A 305 2.40 1.84 -27.66
CA ARG A 305 2.92 2.97 -28.44
C ARG A 305 2.19 4.24 -28.07
N LEU A 306 2.98 5.27 -27.79
CA LEU A 306 2.52 6.62 -27.50
C LEU A 306 2.98 7.56 -28.60
N GLY A 307 2.16 8.55 -28.93
CA GLY A 307 2.51 9.60 -29.87
C GLY A 307 2.09 10.97 -29.37
N ILE A 308 2.72 12.01 -29.91
CA ILE A 308 2.26 13.39 -29.71
C ILE A 308 1.15 13.67 -30.74
N PRO A 309 -0.04 14.16 -30.32
CA PRO A 309 -1.08 14.56 -31.24
C PRO A 309 -0.56 15.60 -32.24
N LYS A 310 -0.94 15.48 -33.52
CA LYS A 310 -0.51 16.39 -34.60
C LYS A 310 -0.85 17.87 -34.36
N GLU A 311 -1.78 18.17 -33.45
CA GLU A 311 -2.20 19.52 -33.09
C GLU A 311 -1.34 20.18 -31.99
N SER A 312 -0.33 19.47 -31.45
CA SER A 312 0.45 19.91 -30.28
C SER A 312 1.96 20.07 -30.58
N ILE A 313 2.31 20.69 -31.71
CA ILE A 313 3.70 20.80 -32.18
C ILE A 313 4.51 21.87 -31.41
N GLY A 314 3.86 22.76 -30.65
CA GLY A 314 4.52 23.87 -29.95
C GLY A 314 5.17 23.57 -28.58
N GLN A 315 5.22 22.31 -28.11
CA GLN A 315 5.45 22.04 -26.67
C GLN A 315 6.65 21.15 -26.27
N LEU A 316 7.52 20.76 -27.20
CA LEU A 316 8.76 20.04 -26.83
C LEU A 316 9.69 20.86 -25.91
N VAL A 317 9.56 22.19 -25.87
CA VAL A 317 10.29 23.10 -24.97
C VAL A 317 9.84 22.98 -23.50
N PHE A 318 8.65 22.43 -23.21
CA PHE A 318 8.13 22.34 -21.83
C PHE A 318 8.65 21.14 -21.03
N ILE A 319 9.13 20.08 -21.70
CA ILE A 319 9.64 18.88 -21.01
C ILE A 319 10.90 19.21 -20.18
N ALA A 320 11.73 20.14 -20.65
CA ALA A 320 12.92 20.63 -19.94
C ALA A 320 12.60 21.54 -18.73
N ILE A 321 11.39 22.10 -18.67
CA ILE A 321 10.94 22.95 -17.54
C ILE A 321 10.27 22.09 -16.47
N ALA A 322 9.57 21.01 -16.87
CA ALA A 322 8.96 20.07 -15.94
C ALA A 322 9.98 19.22 -15.16
N SER A 323 11.16 18.93 -15.73
CA SER A 323 12.24 18.16 -15.09
C SER A 323 12.90 18.88 -13.90
N ALA A 324 12.88 20.21 -13.89
CA ALA A 324 13.39 20.99 -12.76
C ALA A 324 12.47 21.01 -11.53
N LEU A 325 11.24 20.46 -11.63
CA LEU A 325 10.16 20.75 -10.68
C LEU A 325 9.65 19.55 -9.87
N THR A 326 10.29 18.36 -9.94
CA THR A 326 9.61 17.12 -9.53
C THR A 326 10.35 16.16 -8.60
N GLY A 327 10.58 16.55 -7.35
CA GLY A 327 10.95 15.64 -6.24
C GLY A 327 9.86 14.67 -5.74
N GLY A 328 8.62 14.76 -6.26
CA GLY A 328 7.46 13.98 -5.78
C GLY A 328 7.02 12.79 -6.65
N PHE A 329 7.79 12.38 -7.66
CA PHE A 329 7.34 11.38 -8.65
C PHE A 329 7.20 9.95 -8.09
N LEU A 330 7.98 9.59 -7.06
CA LEU A 330 8.04 8.22 -6.51
C LEU A 330 6.85 7.83 -5.61
N VAL A 331 6.20 8.79 -4.95
CA VAL A 331 5.15 8.50 -3.94
C VAL A 331 3.83 8.07 -4.61
N ALA A 332 3.53 8.58 -5.81
CA ALA A 332 2.26 8.32 -6.49
C ALA A 332 2.09 6.87 -6.97
N ALA A 333 3.17 6.24 -7.43
CA ALA A 333 3.14 4.86 -7.90
C ALA A 333 2.93 3.86 -6.75
N ILE A 334 3.57 4.08 -5.60
CA ILE A 334 3.53 3.15 -4.45
C ILE A 334 2.14 3.15 -3.78
N PHE A 335 1.44 4.30 -3.70
CA PHE A 335 0.14 4.38 -3.02
C PHE A 335 -1.04 3.91 -3.88
N MET A 336 -0.99 4.05 -5.21
CA MET A 336 -2.10 3.59 -6.06
C MET A 336 -2.25 2.07 -5.99
N ILE A 337 -1.14 1.33 -5.89
CA ILE A 337 -1.12 -0.12 -5.69
C ILE A 337 -1.74 -0.51 -4.34
N ARG A 338 -1.71 0.37 -3.32
CA ARG A 338 -2.41 0.16 -2.05
C ARG A 338 -3.90 0.50 -2.13
N SER A 339 -4.30 1.45 -2.97
CA SER A 339 -5.70 1.91 -3.06
C SER A 339 -6.64 0.92 -3.77
N THR A 340 -6.15 0.17 -4.76
CA THR A 340 -6.92 -0.88 -5.46
C THR A 340 -7.36 -2.02 -4.52
N ARG A 341 -6.67 -2.20 -3.38
CA ARG A 341 -7.06 -3.18 -2.33
C ARG A 341 -8.29 -2.76 -1.53
N ARG A 342 -8.74 -1.50 -1.58
CA ARG A 342 -9.87 -1.00 -0.76
C ARG A 342 -11.21 -0.91 -1.50
N THR A 343 -11.24 -1.04 -2.83
CA THR A 343 -12.48 -0.99 -3.60
C THR A 343 -13.08 -2.38 -3.77
N SER A 344 -13.69 -2.90 -2.71
CA SER A 344 -14.65 -4.00 -2.76
C SER A 344 -15.65 -3.91 -1.61
N THR A 345 -16.26 -2.74 -1.39
CA THR A 345 -17.57 -2.64 -0.70
C THR A 345 -18.27 -1.31 -1.02
N GLU A 346 -19.48 -1.43 -1.57
CA GLU A 346 -20.66 -0.55 -1.56
C GLU A 346 -20.65 0.94 -2.02
N THR A 347 -21.42 1.15 -3.10
CA THR A 347 -22.51 2.13 -3.39
C THR A 347 -22.50 3.57 -2.83
N ASP A 348 -22.33 4.49 -3.78
CA ASP A 348 -23.27 5.56 -4.20
C ASP A 348 -23.80 6.57 -3.15
N VAL A 349 -23.28 7.81 -3.18
CA VAL A 349 -24.09 9.05 -3.05
C VAL A 349 -23.45 10.17 -3.89
N SER A 350 -24.28 10.76 -4.74
CA SER A 350 -24.13 12.03 -5.44
C SER A 350 -23.72 13.19 -4.50
N ASP A 351 -22.61 13.86 -4.79
CA ASP A 351 -22.57 15.34 -4.71
C ASP A 351 -21.41 15.92 -5.51
N THR A 352 -21.75 16.53 -6.65
CA THR A 352 -20.86 17.36 -7.46
C THR A 352 -21.08 18.83 -7.10
N LEU A 353 -20.05 19.49 -6.54
CA LEU A 353 -19.66 20.93 -6.70
C LEU A 353 -19.01 21.61 -5.47
N GLN A 354 -18.36 20.88 -4.54
CA GLN A 354 -17.57 21.50 -3.46
C GLN A 354 -16.23 20.81 -3.11
N HIS A 355 -15.62 20.09 -4.05
CA HIS A 355 -14.59 19.10 -3.70
C HIS A 355 -13.11 19.51 -3.81
N GLU A 356 -12.76 20.80 -3.92
CA GLU A 356 -11.35 21.24 -3.96
C GLU A 356 -10.75 21.65 -2.60
N VAL A 357 -11.55 22.08 -1.62
CA VAL A 357 -11.04 22.61 -0.32
C VAL A 357 -10.76 21.48 0.72
N GLY A 358 -11.04 20.23 0.37
CA GLY A 358 -11.07 19.12 1.33
C GLY A 358 -9.71 18.44 1.60
N TRP A 359 -8.73 18.55 0.70
CA TRP A 359 -7.47 17.82 0.84
C TRP A 359 -6.49 18.52 1.78
N LEU A 360 -6.42 19.85 1.70
CA LEU A 360 -5.64 20.70 2.61
C LEU A 360 -6.02 20.43 4.07
N ARG A 361 -7.32 20.28 4.37
CA ARG A 361 -7.81 19.96 5.73
C ARG A 361 -7.29 18.63 6.29
N LYS A 362 -6.81 17.72 5.45
CA LYS A 362 -6.31 16.39 5.85
C LYS A 362 -4.79 16.35 6.09
N LEU A 363 -4.06 17.41 5.73
CA LEU A 363 -2.62 17.48 5.95
C LEU A 363 -2.30 17.73 7.42
N ASN A 364 -1.21 17.14 7.93
CA ASN A 364 -0.66 17.51 9.24
C ASN A 364 0.08 18.87 9.15
N ASN A 365 0.54 19.41 10.28
CA ASN A 365 1.14 20.74 10.29
C ASN A 365 2.49 20.79 9.55
N ASP A 366 3.28 19.73 9.63
CA ASP A 366 4.57 19.64 8.95
C ASP A 366 4.37 19.60 7.42
N ASP A 367 3.38 18.86 6.93
CA ASP A 367 3.04 18.78 5.51
C ASP A 367 2.60 20.13 4.94
N ILE A 368 1.91 20.96 5.75
CA ILE A 368 1.51 22.32 5.37
C ILE A 368 2.74 23.24 5.24
N GLU A 369 3.72 23.11 6.14
CA GLU A 369 4.98 23.86 6.04
C GLU A 369 5.80 23.48 4.79
N HIS A 370 5.90 22.18 4.51
CA HIS A 370 6.57 21.70 3.31
C HIS A 370 5.84 22.15 2.04
N ALA A 371 4.51 22.12 2.04
CA ALA A 371 3.71 22.61 0.91
C ALA A 371 3.91 24.12 0.69
N ARG A 372 3.95 24.93 1.75
CA ARG A 372 4.25 26.37 1.65
C ARG A 372 5.64 26.62 1.07
N THR A 373 6.65 25.97 1.63
CA THR A 373 8.06 26.15 1.23
C THR A 373 8.24 25.78 -0.24
N ALA A 374 7.73 24.62 -0.66
CA ALA A 374 7.78 24.17 -2.05
C ALA A 374 7.09 25.14 -3.02
N ARG A 375 5.97 25.76 -2.63
CA ARG A 375 5.25 26.73 -3.47
C ARG A 375 6.01 28.05 -3.61
N LEU A 376 6.65 28.53 -2.54
CA LEU A 376 7.50 29.72 -2.57
C LEU A 376 8.73 29.51 -3.47
N GLU A 377 9.37 28.35 -3.36
CA GLU A 377 10.48 27.98 -4.25
C GLU A 377 10.03 27.91 -5.70
N PHE A 378 8.84 27.35 -5.97
CA PHE A 378 8.29 27.30 -7.32
C PHE A 378 8.06 28.69 -7.92
N ILE A 379 7.50 29.63 -7.15
CA ILE A 379 7.32 31.02 -7.59
C ILE A 379 8.67 31.67 -7.90
N THR A 380 9.67 31.43 -7.05
CA THR A 380 11.03 31.95 -7.23
C THR A 380 11.67 31.44 -8.53
N ILE A 381 11.53 30.15 -8.82
CA ILE A 381 12.03 29.53 -10.06
C ILE A 381 11.29 30.10 -11.28
N LEU A 382 9.97 30.29 -11.20
CA LEU A 382 9.20 30.91 -12.29
C LEU A 382 9.67 32.34 -12.58
N ASP A 383 9.95 33.12 -11.54
CA ASP A 383 10.46 34.49 -11.66
C ASP A 383 11.84 34.50 -12.33
N GLU A 384 12.75 33.60 -11.95
CA GLU A 384 14.08 33.47 -12.57
C GLU A 384 14.01 33.02 -14.04
N LEU A 385 13.14 32.05 -14.37
CA LEU A 385 12.95 31.59 -15.74
C LEU A 385 12.35 32.67 -16.64
N HIS A 386 11.48 33.52 -16.10
CA HIS A 386 10.93 34.66 -16.83
C HIS A 386 11.98 35.75 -17.03
N GLU A 387 12.78 36.06 -16.01
CA GLU A 387 13.89 37.04 -16.11
C GLU A 387 14.91 36.64 -17.18
N LYS A 388 15.20 35.35 -17.30
CA LYS A 388 16.09 34.79 -18.34
C LYS A 388 15.41 34.65 -19.71
N ASN A 389 14.17 35.09 -19.88
CA ASN A 389 13.36 34.95 -21.10
C ASN A 389 13.21 33.49 -21.57
N VAL A 390 13.27 32.51 -20.66
CA VAL A 390 13.12 31.08 -20.97
C VAL A 390 11.65 30.72 -21.19
N ILE A 391 10.73 31.43 -20.52
CA ILE A 391 9.28 31.26 -20.66
C ILE A 391 8.62 32.54 -21.16
N SER A 392 7.57 32.41 -21.98
CA SER A 392 6.81 33.57 -22.44
C SER A 392 6.02 34.23 -21.30
N GLU A 393 5.82 35.54 -21.39
CA GLU A 393 5.05 36.33 -20.42
C GLU A 393 3.65 35.75 -20.14
N ARG A 394 2.97 35.23 -21.17
CA ARG A 394 1.65 34.59 -21.01
C ARG A 394 1.70 33.33 -20.14
N ILE A 395 2.75 32.53 -20.30
CA ILE A 395 2.96 31.28 -19.55
C ILE A 395 3.33 31.61 -18.11
N TYR A 396 4.27 32.53 -17.92
CA TYR A 396 4.68 33.05 -16.64
C TYR A 396 3.48 33.57 -15.83
N ASN A 397 2.69 34.47 -16.41
CA ASN A 397 1.54 35.07 -15.74
C ASN A 397 0.49 34.04 -15.34
N ARG A 398 0.27 33.01 -16.16
CA ARG A 398 -0.67 31.93 -15.84
C ARG A 398 -0.18 31.09 -14.65
N PHE A 399 1.03 30.55 -14.73
CA PHE A 399 1.55 29.67 -13.68
C PHE A 399 1.80 30.41 -12.38
N ARG A 400 2.35 31.62 -12.44
CA ARG A 400 2.60 32.43 -11.25
C ARG A 400 1.31 32.77 -10.52
N ARG A 401 0.25 33.12 -11.25
CA ARG A 401 -1.08 33.35 -10.66
C ARG A 401 -1.59 32.10 -9.97
N GLU A 402 -1.56 30.95 -10.64
CA GLU A 402 -2.02 29.69 -10.06
C GLU A 402 -1.25 29.30 -8.80
N GLN A 403 0.08 29.46 -8.79
CA GLN A 403 0.89 29.17 -7.61
C GLN A 403 0.63 30.15 -6.47
N THR A 404 0.39 31.42 -6.80
CA THR A 404 0.05 32.45 -5.80
C THR A 404 -1.30 32.15 -5.16
N ASP A 405 -2.32 31.82 -5.96
CA ASP A 405 -3.66 31.48 -5.46
C ASP A 405 -3.61 30.27 -4.51
N ARG A 406 -2.86 29.23 -4.86
CA ARG A 406 -2.66 28.04 -4.00
C ARG A 406 -1.83 28.32 -2.75
N LEU A 407 -0.85 29.22 -2.85
CA LEU A 407 -0.06 29.64 -1.69
C LEU A 407 -0.95 30.43 -0.71
N THR A 408 -1.82 31.30 -1.21
CA THR A 408 -2.81 32.01 -0.39
C THR A 408 -3.70 31.03 0.37
N GLU A 409 -4.21 29.99 -0.29
CA GLU A 409 -5.03 28.97 0.37
C GLU A 409 -4.29 28.22 1.49
N ILE A 410 -3.00 27.91 1.28
CA ILE A 410 -2.15 27.30 2.31
C ILE A 410 -1.93 28.25 3.51
N LEU A 411 -1.72 29.54 3.24
CA LEU A 411 -1.51 30.55 4.28
C LEU A 411 -2.80 30.79 5.09
N ASP A 412 -3.95 30.89 4.44
CA ASP A 412 -5.24 30.99 5.11
C ASP A 412 -5.46 29.80 6.04
N GLN A 413 -5.11 28.60 5.59
CA GLN A 413 -5.23 27.40 6.41
C GLN A 413 -4.27 27.37 7.60
N ARG A 414 -3.04 27.89 7.45
CA ARG A 414 -2.10 28.04 8.58
C ARG A 414 -2.64 29.00 9.63
N THR A 415 -3.21 30.11 9.18
CA THR A 415 -3.83 31.10 10.06
C THR A 415 -5.03 30.49 10.80
N GLU A 416 -5.89 29.73 10.13
CA GLU A 416 -7.01 28.98 10.76
C GLU A 416 -6.54 28.00 11.84
N ARG A 417 -5.36 27.40 11.67
CA ARG A 417 -4.76 26.44 12.62
C ARG A 417 -3.92 27.10 13.72
N GLY A 418 -3.77 28.42 13.71
CA GLY A 418 -2.98 29.15 14.69
C GLY A 418 -1.47 28.88 14.60
N LEU A 419 -0.98 28.50 13.41
CA LEU A 419 0.43 28.19 13.15
C LEU A 419 1.27 29.44 12.87
N ASP A 420 0.64 30.60 12.74
CA ASP A 420 1.30 31.89 12.45
C ASP A 420 1.55 32.74 13.72
N LYS A 421 1.81 32.08 14.86
CA LYS A 421 2.15 32.75 16.13
C LYS A 421 3.64 32.97 16.34
#